data_AF-A0A835U187-F1
#
_entry.id   AF-A0A835U187-F1
#
_cell.length_a   1.000
_cell.length_b   1.000
_cell.length_c   1.000
_cell.angle_alpha   90.00
_cell.angle_beta   90.00
_cell.angle_gamma   90.00
#
_symmetry.space_group_name_H-M   'P 1'
#
loop_
_entity.id
_entity.type
_entity.pdbx_description
1 polymer ?
#
loop_
_entity_poly.entity_id
_entity_poly.type
_entity_poly.pdbx_seq_one_letter_code
_entity_poly.pdbx_strand_id
1 'polypeptide(L)'
;TPTSPHSGLAGSGVAWNESQHCRLLVPEQLQLCRRHLEMMPSIVRAARRTQELCQQSFADMRWNCSSIQSAPSFSPELLTGKGCSSRRVAAPALPPGASRADSAFQARFCLGVKILPLRGWIRAQIKTQKLRGLGFIPLRDEINCLHCERRVWHGREKGNIPVFSAGTREAAFVHALAAAAVAQGIARSCASGELPLCSCGPGPSEPPAPGSRWGGCGDNLSHGLQLGAAFTDGSARAGPGGTPGIRAVNRHNGAVGRAVLSDSLDTRCKCHGVSGSCSVKTCWKGLPDLGEIASDLKSRYLAALKVTHRLLGPRKQLIPKEGDARPVTEMDLVYLINSPDYCSANPQLGSLGTQDRPCNRSSVGSGSCDLLCCGRGYNTYTEEVQERCHCRYRWCCSVVCRRCRRSLERHVCK
;
A
#
# COMPACT_ATOMS: atom_id res chain seq x y z
N THR A 1 2.08 10.85 -38.64
CA THR A 1 1.38 10.14 -37.56
C THR A 1 2.38 9.88 -36.45
N PRO A 2 2.36 10.59 -35.31
CA PRO A 2 3.34 10.35 -34.27
C PRO A 2 2.92 9.13 -33.44
N THR A 3 3.79 8.13 -33.43
CA THR A 3 3.74 6.93 -32.61
C THR A 3 4.10 7.26 -31.17
N SER A 4 3.24 6.91 -30.20
CA SER A 4 3.51 6.99 -28.77
C SER A 4 4.76 6.21 -28.36
N PRO A 5 5.62 6.74 -27.47
CA PRO A 5 6.65 5.97 -26.81
C PRO A 5 6.11 5.45 -25.47
N HIS A 6 5.63 4.21 -25.44
CA HIS A 6 5.46 3.46 -24.20
C HIS A 6 6.37 2.24 -24.22
N SER A 7 7.63 2.43 -23.84
CA SER A 7 8.49 1.34 -23.41
C SER A 7 9.59 1.88 -22.50
N GLY A 8 9.53 1.50 -21.23
CA GLY A 8 10.59 1.79 -20.26
C GLY A 8 10.03 2.16 -18.90
N LEU A 9 9.70 1.13 -18.11
CA LEU A 9 9.93 1.04 -16.66
C LEU A 9 9.44 -0.33 -16.19
N ALA A 10 10.29 -1.34 -16.40
CA ALA A 10 10.13 -2.67 -15.85
C ALA A 10 10.46 -2.64 -14.34
N GLY A 11 9.45 -2.34 -13.52
CA GLY A 11 9.48 -2.54 -12.07
C GLY A 11 8.84 -3.87 -11.70
N SER A 12 9.67 -4.90 -11.50
CA SER A 12 9.37 -6.19 -10.82
C SER A 12 7.88 -6.57 -10.81
N GLY A 13 7.33 -6.83 -12.00
CA GLY A 13 5.97 -7.31 -12.16
C GLY A 13 5.94 -8.80 -11.86
N VAL A 14 5.40 -9.19 -10.70
CA VAL A 14 4.88 -10.55 -10.55
C VAL A 14 3.80 -10.71 -11.62
N ALA A 15 4.07 -11.48 -12.67
CA ALA A 15 3.04 -11.86 -13.62
C ALA A 15 2.02 -12.70 -12.86
N TRP A 16 0.78 -12.21 -12.72
CA TRP A 16 -0.32 -12.98 -12.12
C TRP A 16 -0.85 -14.01 -13.12
N ASN A 17 0.04 -14.77 -13.75
CA ASN A 17 -0.27 -15.81 -14.74
C ASN A 17 -0.58 -17.17 -14.10
N GLU A 18 -0.27 -17.32 -12.80
CA GLU A 18 -0.43 -18.59 -12.09
C GLU A 18 -1.20 -18.41 -10.78
N SER A 19 -2.15 -19.31 -10.52
CA SER A 19 -3.01 -19.33 -9.32
C SER A 19 -2.24 -19.47 -7.99
N GLN A 20 -0.96 -19.80 -8.05
CA GLN A 20 -0.08 -19.86 -6.88
C GLN A 20 0.22 -18.48 -6.29
N HIS A 21 0.19 -17.41 -7.08
CA HIS A 21 0.32 -16.04 -6.57
C HIS A 21 -0.86 -15.62 -5.68
N CYS A 22 -2.05 -16.21 -5.87
CA CYS A 22 -3.21 -15.96 -5.00
C CYS A 22 -2.98 -16.41 -3.54
N ARG A 23 -2.00 -17.30 -3.28
CA ARG A 23 -1.69 -17.78 -1.91
C ARG A 23 -1.16 -16.67 -0.99
N LEU A 24 -0.76 -15.54 -1.55
CA LEU A 24 -0.33 -14.36 -0.79
C LEU A 24 -1.53 -13.61 -0.17
N LEU A 25 -2.75 -13.84 -0.67
CA LEU A 25 -3.97 -13.17 -0.22
C LEU A 25 -4.63 -13.91 0.95
N VAL A 26 -5.51 -13.21 1.67
CA VAL A 26 -6.31 -13.83 2.74
C VAL A 26 -7.30 -14.85 2.16
N PRO A 27 -7.79 -15.84 2.96
CA PRO A 27 -8.61 -16.95 2.44
C PRO A 27 -9.83 -16.56 1.59
N GLU A 28 -10.53 -15.48 1.95
CA GLU A 28 -11.69 -14.99 1.18
C GLU A 28 -11.27 -14.38 -0.16
N GLN A 29 -10.16 -13.65 -0.19
CA GLN A 29 -9.60 -13.10 -1.43
C GLN A 29 -8.97 -14.18 -2.32
N LEU A 30 -8.41 -15.25 -1.73
CA LEU A 30 -7.83 -16.39 -2.45
C LEU A 30 -8.86 -17.07 -3.36
N GLN A 31 -10.09 -17.28 -2.87
CA GLN A 31 -11.14 -17.89 -3.68
C GLN A 31 -11.52 -17.02 -4.87
N LEU A 32 -11.65 -15.71 -4.66
CA LEU A 32 -11.99 -14.76 -5.72
C LEU A 32 -10.86 -14.65 -6.75
N CYS A 33 -9.61 -14.56 -6.29
CA CYS A 33 -8.42 -14.52 -7.15
C CYS A 33 -8.30 -15.76 -8.03
N ARG A 34 -8.60 -16.95 -7.49
CA ARG A 34 -8.58 -18.19 -8.29
C ARG A 34 -9.68 -18.24 -9.35
N ARG A 35 -10.85 -17.68 -9.07
CA ARG A 35 -11.98 -17.66 -10.02
C ARG A 35 -11.83 -16.58 -11.09
N HIS A 36 -11.09 -15.51 -10.78
CA HIS A 36 -10.95 -14.34 -11.65
C HIS A 36 -9.48 -13.91 -11.75
N LEU A 37 -8.60 -14.83 -12.16
CA LEU A 37 -7.16 -14.57 -12.24
C LEU A 37 -6.83 -13.38 -13.16
N GLU A 38 -7.55 -13.28 -14.29
CA GLU A 38 -7.42 -12.22 -15.29
C GLU A 38 -7.68 -10.80 -14.74
N MET A 39 -8.39 -10.68 -13.61
CA MET A 39 -8.67 -9.40 -12.97
C MET A 39 -7.49 -8.89 -12.11
N MET A 40 -6.60 -9.79 -11.68
CA MET A 40 -5.54 -9.44 -10.72
C MET A 40 -4.56 -8.35 -11.21
N PRO A 41 -4.16 -8.30 -12.50
CA PRO A 41 -3.36 -7.18 -13.02
C PRO A 41 -4.02 -5.81 -12.80
N SER A 42 -5.35 -5.72 -12.94
CA SER A 42 -6.11 -4.49 -12.69
C SER A 42 -6.14 -4.13 -11.20
N ILE A 43 -6.22 -5.12 -10.32
CA ILE A 43 -6.12 -4.93 -8.86
C ILE A 43 -4.72 -4.43 -8.47
N VAL A 44 -3.65 -4.98 -9.05
CA VAL A 44 -2.27 -4.53 -8.78
C VAL A 44 -2.06 -3.09 -9.25
N ARG A 45 -2.54 -2.74 -10.46
CA ARG A 45 -2.49 -1.36 -10.95
C ARG A 45 -3.28 -0.41 -10.06
N ALA A 46 -4.48 -0.81 -9.61
CA ALA A 46 -5.28 -0.04 -8.66
C ALA A 46 -4.56 0.18 -7.33
N ALA A 47 -3.87 -0.83 -6.80
CA ALA A 47 -3.09 -0.72 -5.57
C ALA A 47 -1.93 0.28 -5.73
N ARG A 48 -1.15 0.19 -6.82
CA ARG A 48 -0.07 1.15 -7.12
C ARG A 48 -0.60 2.58 -7.26
N ARG A 49 -1.68 2.75 -8.01
CA ARG A 49 -2.32 4.07 -8.20
C ARG A 49 -2.84 4.64 -6.88
N THR A 50 -3.36 3.79 -5.98
CA THR A 50 -3.78 4.18 -4.63
C THR A 50 -2.60 4.72 -3.83
N GLN A 51 -1.45 4.05 -3.85
CA GLN A 51 -0.24 4.51 -3.16
C GLN A 51 0.20 5.89 -3.66
N GLU A 52 0.30 6.05 -4.98
CA GLU A 52 0.67 7.32 -5.61
C GLU A 52 -0.27 8.47 -5.23
N LEU A 53 -1.58 8.26 -5.38
CA LEU A 53 -2.58 9.28 -5.12
C LEU A 53 -2.70 9.61 -3.63
N CYS A 54 -2.49 8.62 -2.76
CA CYS A 54 -2.46 8.86 -1.32
C CYS A 54 -1.28 9.77 -0.96
N GLN A 55 -0.09 9.51 -1.52
CA GLN A 55 1.08 10.36 -1.31
C GLN A 55 0.89 11.76 -1.88
N GLN A 56 0.29 11.88 -3.06
CA GLN A 56 -0.03 13.17 -3.67
C GLN A 56 -1.04 13.96 -2.82
N SER A 57 -2.10 13.29 -2.34
CA SER A 57 -3.19 13.93 -1.56
C SER A 57 -2.76 14.37 -0.17
N PHE A 58 -1.62 13.91 0.33
CA PHE A 58 -1.13 14.17 1.68
C PHE A 58 0.31 14.71 1.70
N ALA A 59 0.87 15.10 0.56
CA ALA A 59 2.26 15.55 0.44
C ALA A 59 2.61 16.71 1.41
N ASP A 60 1.63 17.57 1.69
CA ASP A 60 1.73 18.74 2.55
C ASP A 60 1.31 18.48 4.02
N MET A 61 0.84 17.28 4.36
CA MET A 61 0.38 16.92 5.70
C MET A 61 1.47 16.22 6.51
N ARG A 62 1.45 16.29 7.85
CA ARG A 62 2.42 15.59 8.73
C ARG A 62 2.49 14.09 8.46
N TRP A 63 1.35 13.45 8.26
CA TRP A 63 1.29 12.13 7.63
C TRP A 63 1.14 12.31 6.12
N ASN A 64 2.15 11.91 5.36
CA ASN A 64 2.20 12.06 3.89
C ASN A 64 1.96 10.75 3.13
N CYS A 65 1.38 9.75 3.80
CA CYS A 65 1.16 8.42 3.24
C CYS A 65 2.44 7.70 2.76
N SER A 66 3.63 8.10 3.22
CA SER A 66 4.90 7.41 2.88
C SER A 66 4.92 5.96 3.36
N SER A 67 4.34 5.70 4.53
CA SER A 67 4.29 4.37 5.14
C SER A 67 3.53 3.33 4.31
N ILE A 68 2.72 3.77 3.33
CA ILE A 68 1.98 2.87 2.42
C ILE A 68 2.89 2.11 1.43
N GLN A 69 4.09 2.61 1.13
CA GLN A 69 5.05 1.95 0.23
C GLN A 69 5.52 0.61 0.79
N SER A 70 5.49 0.47 2.11
CA SER A 70 5.77 -0.76 2.84
C SER A 70 4.62 -1.77 2.78
N ALA A 71 3.53 -1.49 2.06
CA ALA A 71 2.48 -2.46 1.78
C ALA A 71 2.80 -3.26 0.51
N PRO A 72 2.71 -4.61 0.53
CA PRO A 72 2.26 -5.47 1.62
C PRO A 72 3.40 -5.95 2.54
N SER A 73 4.64 -5.49 2.32
CA SER A 73 5.87 -6.02 2.92
C SER A 73 6.02 -5.87 4.44
N PHE A 74 5.18 -5.07 5.10
CA PHE A 74 5.14 -4.97 6.56
C PHE A 74 3.69 -5.05 7.08
N SER A 75 3.15 -6.27 7.08
CA SER A 75 2.25 -6.84 8.10
C SER A 75 1.81 -8.25 7.66
N PRO A 76 1.65 -9.22 8.58
CA PRO A 76 0.89 -10.46 8.33
C PRO A 76 -0.58 -10.22 7.95
N GLU A 77 -1.03 -8.96 7.96
CA GLU A 77 -2.39 -8.54 7.63
C GLU A 77 -2.66 -8.52 6.11
N LEU A 78 -1.62 -8.52 5.27
CA LEU A 78 -1.73 -8.74 3.81
C LEU A 78 -0.83 -9.87 3.30
N LEU A 79 -0.20 -10.62 4.19
CA LEU A 79 0.62 -11.80 3.89
C LEU A 79 0.26 -12.93 4.87
N THR A 80 -0.83 -13.65 4.61
CA THR A 80 -0.97 -15.02 5.12
C THR A 80 -0.11 -15.97 4.28
N GLY A 81 1.19 -15.69 4.17
CA GLY A 81 2.18 -16.71 3.89
C GLY A 81 2.52 -17.36 5.21
N LYS A 82 1.90 -18.52 5.47
CA LYS A 82 2.23 -19.44 6.56
C LYS A 82 3.68 -19.24 7.02
N GLY A 83 3.86 -18.87 8.28
CA GLY A 83 5.10 -19.26 8.95
C GLY A 83 5.32 -20.73 8.60
N CYS A 84 6.53 -21.08 8.17
CA CYS A 84 6.95 -22.46 8.16
C CYS A 84 6.76 -22.95 9.59
N SER A 85 5.58 -23.50 9.88
CA SER A 85 5.45 -24.51 10.90
C SER A 85 6.45 -25.54 10.44
N SER A 86 7.55 -25.64 11.18
CA SER A 86 8.43 -26.79 11.10
C SER A 86 7.49 -27.98 11.14
N ARG A 87 7.21 -28.59 9.98
CA ARG A 87 6.61 -29.92 9.98
C ARG A 87 7.57 -30.69 10.88
N ARG A 88 7.05 -31.18 12.01
CA ARG A 88 7.62 -32.39 12.58
C ARG A 88 7.54 -33.39 11.44
N VAL A 89 8.65 -33.56 10.73
CA VAL A 89 8.87 -34.78 9.96
C VAL A 89 8.69 -35.86 10.99
N ALA A 90 7.65 -36.68 10.81
CA ALA A 90 7.48 -37.87 11.62
C ALA A 90 8.79 -38.65 11.50
N ALA A 91 9.44 -38.90 12.64
CA ALA A 91 10.59 -39.78 12.66
C ALA A 91 10.14 -41.14 12.08
N PRO A 92 10.95 -41.79 11.22
CA PRO A 92 10.65 -43.15 10.80
C PRO A 92 10.55 -44.05 12.04
N ALA A 93 9.59 -44.97 12.02
CA ALA A 93 9.38 -45.93 13.09
C ALA A 93 10.68 -46.74 13.32
N LEU A 94 11.11 -46.82 14.59
CA LEU A 94 12.17 -47.75 14.98
C LEU A 94 11.64 -49.19 14.94
N PRO A 95 12.48 -50.17 14.56
CA PRO A 95 12.14 -51.59 14.70
C PRO A 95 12.02 -51.99 16.19
N PRO A 96 11.27 -53.05 16.51
CA PRO A 96 11.01 -53.44 17.89
C PRO A 96 12.29 -53.96 18.56
N GLY A 97 12.72 -53.32 19.65
CA GLY A 97 13.85 -53.79 20.47
C GLY A 97 14.66 -52.78 21.30
N ALA A 98 14.42 -51.46 21.19
CA ALA A 98 15.20 -50.46 21.95
C ALA A 98 14.56 -50.11 23.29
N SER A 99 15.29 -50.31 24.40
CA SER A 99 14.87 -50.02 25.77
C SER A 99 14.98 -48.52 26.13
N ARG A 100 14.05 -48.05 26.98
CA ARG A 100 13.99 -46.68 27.54
C ARG A 100 15.02 -46.51 28.66
N ALA A 101 16.25 -46.12 28.36
CA ALA A 101 17.16 -45.48 29.30
C ALA A 101 18.35 -44.89 28.55
N ASP A 102 18.17 -43.67 28.02
CA ASP A 102 19.21 -42.63 27.85
C ASP A 102 18.67 -41.54 26.93
N SER A 103 17.78 -40.71 27.47
CA SER A 103 17.28 -39.52 26.79
C SER A 103 17.08 -38.39 27.79
N ALA A 104 18.17 -38.03 28.45
CA ALA A 104 18.30 -36.81 29.24
C ALA A 104 19.70 -36.21 29.03
N PHE A 105 20.05 -35.93 27.78
CA PHE A 105 21.12 -34.99 27.45
C PHE A 105 20.57 -34.00 26.40
N GLN A 106 19.77 -33.07 26.92
CA GLN A 106 19.19 -31.91 26.22
C GLN A 106 20.26 -31.22 25.35
N ALA A 107 20.00 -30.99 24.07
CA ALA A 107 19.11 -29.92 23.61
C ALA A 107 19.41 -28.60 24.34
N ARG A 108 20.63 -28.08 24.17
CA ARG A 108 21.00 -26.74 24.64
C ARG A 108 22.04 -26.09 23.72
N PHE A 109 21.69 -25.95 22.45
CA PHE A 109 22.34 -25.00 21.55
C PHE A 109 21.25 -24.40 20.66
N CYS A 110 20.67 -23.29 21.12
CA CYS A 110 19.93 -22.26 20.35
C CYS A 110 18.94 -21.51 21.25
N LEU A 111 19.39 -20.94 22.36
CA LEU A 111 18.67 -19.83 23.00
C LEU A 111 19.72 -18.80 23.42
N GLY A 112 19.78 -17.71 22.65
CA GLY A 112 20.61 -16.55 22.95
C GLY A 112 20.13 -15.87 24.22
N VAL A 113 21.00 -15.80 25.22
CA VAL A 113 20.81 -15.01 26.43
C VAL A 113 21.86 -13.91 26.45
N LYS A 114 21.39 -12.70 26.77
CA LYS A 114 22.13 -11.43 26.88
C LYS A 114 23.37 -11.54 27.75
N ILE A 115 24.43 -10.88 27.32
CA ILE A 115 25.64 -10.61 28.10
C ILE A 115 25.30 -9.59 29.21
N LEU A 116 25.66 -9.91 30.46
CA LEU A 116 26.05 -8.93 31.48
C LEU A 116 27.48 -9.26 31.95
N PRO A 117 28.27 -8.27 32.39
CA PRO A 117 29.72 -8.34 32.36
C PRO A 117 30.37 -8.67 33.73
N LEU A 118 31.68 -8.96 33.66
CA LEU A 118 32.70 -8.78 34.71
C LEU A 118 32.66 -9.72 35.94
N ARG A 119 33.54 -10.73 35.93
CA ARG A 119 34.73 -10.87 36.82
C ARG A 119 35.13 -12.34 37.00
N GLY A 120 36.43 -12.62 36.79
CA GLY A 120 37.12 -13.68 37.51
C GLY A 120 37.27 -15.02 36.82
N TRP A 121 38.06 -15.10 35.74
CA TRP A 121 38.70 -16.35 35.32
C TRP A 121 40.18 -16.08 34.99
N ILE A 122 40.94 -15.70 36.02
CA ILE A 122 42.38 -15.98 36.10
C ILE A 122 42.51 -17.06 37.17
N ARG A 123 42.72 -18.31 36.73
CA ARG A 123 43.46 -19.40 37.42
C ARG A 123 43.12 -20.72 36.73
N ALA A 124 44.02 -21.18 35.86
CA ALA A 124 44.44 -22.57 35.72
C ALA A 124 45.16 -22.74 34.37
N GLN A 125 46.37 -22.20 34.29
CA GLN A 125 47.39 -22.72 33.39
C GLN A 125 48.26 -23.69 34.20
N ILE A 126 48.82 -24.68 33.49
CA ILE A 126 49.97 -25.51 33.88
C ILE A 126 49.64 -26.77 34.71
N LYS A 127 49.48 -27.89 34.01
CA LYS A 127 50.28 -29.12 34.23
C LYS A 127 49.96 -30.18 33.16
N THR A 128 50.64 -30.10 32.03
CA THR A 128 51.05 -31.30 31.28
C THR A 128 52.49 -31.08 30.85
N GLN A 129 53.43 -31.59 31.65
CA GLN A 129 54.82 -31.76 31.21
C GLN A 129 55.03 -33.20 30.79
N LYS A 130 55.54 -33.34 29.56
CA LYS A 130 56.47 -34.37 29.07
C LYS A 130 56.06 -35.82 29.26
N LEU A 131 55.87 -36.52 28.13
CA LEU A 131 56.77 -37.62 27.71
C LEU A 131 56.34 -38.21 26.34
N ARG A 132 57.31 -38.31 25.43
CA ARG A 132 57.38 -39.12 24.19
C ARG A 132 56.44 -38.67 23.05
N GLY A 133 56.87 -38.32 21.83
CA GLY A 133 58.06 -38.73 21.07
C GLY A 133 57.64 -39.76 20.01
N LEU A 134 57.77 -39.37 18.73
CA LEU A 134 57.50 -40.11 17.47
C LEU A 134 56.08 -39.99 16.89
N GLY A 135 56.03 -39.53 15.64
CA GLY A 135 54.84 -38.99 14.98
C GLY A 135 54.09 -39.96 14.08
N PHE A 136 53.02 -39.44 13.48
CA PHE A 136 52.36 -40.00 12.30
C PHE A 136 51.78 -38.87 11.43
N ILE A 137 51.93 -39.08 10.13
CA ILE A 137 51.60 -38.23 8.97
C ILE A 137 50.06 -38.10 8.81
N PRO A 138 49.54 -36.95 8.36
CA PRO A 138 48.10 -36.71 8.23
C PRO A 138 47.53 -37.29 6.93
N LEU A 139 46.32 -37.83 7.00
CA LEU A 139 45.46 -38.09 5.85
C LEU A 139 44.05 -37.63 6.21
N ARG A 140 43.60 -36.53 5.61
CA ARG A 140 42.24 -36.37 5.06
C ARG A 140 42.04 -34.98 4.47
N ASP A 141 42.18 -34.96 3.15
CA ASP A 141 41.29 -34.39 2.13
C ASP A 141 40.31 -33.28 2.52
N GLU A 142 40.46 -32.24 1.72
CA GLU A 142 39.66 -31.04 1.54
C GLU A 142 38.16 -31.33 1.29
N ILE A 143 37.30 -30.59 1.99
CA ILE A 143 36.03 -30.14 1.40
C ILE A 143 36.02 -28.61 1.51
N ASN A 144 36.02 -27.98 0.34
CA ASN A 144 36.11 -26.54 0.13
C ASN A 144 35.02 -25.73 0.87
N CYS A 145 35.46 -24.80 1.72
CA CYS A 145 34.67 -23.68 2.19
C CYS A 145 34.67 -22.57 1.12
N LEU A 146 33.65 -22.56 0.26
CA LEU A 146 33.38 -21.43 -0.64
C LEU A 146 32.49 -20.39 0.07
N HIS A 147 33.10 -19.22 0.32
CA HIS A 147 32.48 -17.89 0.43
C HIS A 147 31.47 -17.63 1.56
N CYS A 148 31.98 -17.06 2.66
CA CYS A 148 31.20 -16.29 3.61
C CYS A 148 31.35 -14.79 3.30
N GLU A 149 30.50 -14.24 2.43
CA GLU A 149 30.36 -12.79 2.31
C GLU A 149 29.29 -12.25 3.27
N ARG A 150 29.78 -11.40 4.19
CA ARG A 150 29.11 -10.35 4.96
C ARG A 150 27.57 -10.31 4.89
N ARG A 151 26.92 -10.97 5.86
CA ARG A 151 25.61 -10.51 6.34
C ARG A 151 25.80 -9.71 7.63
N VAL A 152 25.70 -8.40 7.48
CA VAL A 152 25.42 -7.45 8.57
C VAL A 152 24.20 -7.97 9.33
N TRP A 153 24.39 -8.29 10.60
CA TRP A 153 23.32 -8.66 11.52
C TRP A 153 22.46 -7.42 11.81
N HIS A 154 21.40 -7.20 11.02
CA HIS A 154 20.27 -6.43 11.53
C HIS A 154 19.45 -7.35 12.43
N GLY A 155 19.50 -7.05 13.74
CA GLY A 155 18.65 -7.66 14.75
C GLY A 155 17.19 -7.59 14.31
N ARG A 156 16.59 -8.76 14.12
CA ARG A 156 15.19 -8.92 13.73
C ARG A 156 14.31 -8.65 14.95
N GLU A 157 14.00 -7.40 15.22
CA GLU A 157 12.81 -7.04 16.00
C GLU A 157 11.59 -7.52 15.21
N LYS A 158 11.05 -8.69 15.58
CA LYS A 158 9.80 -9.23 15.04
C LYS A 158 8.61 -8.48 15.67
N GLY A 159 8.53 -7.17 15.45
CA GLY A 159 7.30 -6.40 15.66
C GLY A 159 6.54 -6.30 14.35
N ASN A 160 5.24 -6.60 14.35
CA ASN A 160 4.36 -6.28 13.24
C ASN A 160 4.26 -4.75 13.16
N ILE A 161 5.05 -4.13 12.30
CA ILE A 161 4.94 -2.69 12.02
C ILE A 161 3.70 -2.49 11.13
N PRO A 162 2.63 -1.84 11.61
CA PRO A 162 1.47 -1.57 10.79
C PRO A 162 1.80 -0.51 9.72
N VAL A 163 1.30 -0.72 8.50
CA VAL A 163 1.44 0.24 7.38
C VAL A 163 0.90 1.63 7.75
N PHE A 164 -0.15 1.67 8.56
CA PHE A 164 -0.69 2.85 9.22
C PHE A 164 -1.49 2.40 10.46
N SER A 165 -1.67 3.29 11.42
CA SER A 165 -2.46 2.98 12.63
C SER A 165 -3.91 2.65 12.25
N ALA A 166 -4.35 1.41 12.55
CA ALA A 166 -5.67 0.92 12.18
C ALA A 166 -6.79 1.72 12.89
N GLY A 167 -7.90 1.97 12.19
CA GLY A 167 -9.05 2.69 12.74
C GLY A 167 -8.85 4.20 12.93
N THR A 168 -7.79 4.78 12.38
CA THR A 168 -7.55 6.23 12.29
C THR A 168 -8.25 6.86 11.09
N ARG A 169 -8.23 8.19 11.03
CA ARG A 169 -8.77 8.96 9.91
C ARG A 169 -8.00 8.69 8.60
N GLU A 170 -6.69 8.52 8.70
CA GLU A 170 -5.79 8.20 7.59
C GLU A 170 -6.14 6.83 7.00
N ALA A 171 -6.37 5.84 7.87
CA ALA A 171 -6.84 4.52 7.46
C ALA A 171 -8.18 4.60 6.72
N ALA A 172 -9.11 5.44 7.19
CA ALA A 172 -10.41 5.63 6.55
C ALA A 172 -10.28 6.09 5.09
N PHE A 173 -9.43 7.09 4.85
CA PHE A 173 -9.14 7.58 3.49
C PHE A 173 -8.53 6.49 2.61
N VAL A 174 -7.50 5.78 3.10
CA VAL A 174 -6.81 4.74 2.32
C VAL A 174 -7.76 3.61 1.94
N HIS A 175 -8.61 3.15 2.88
CA HIS A 175 -9.59 2.11 2.59
C HIS A 175 -10.64 2.56 1.57
N ALA A 176 -11.14 3.79 1.68
CA ALA A 176 -12.08 4.34 0.71
C ALA A 176 -11.46 4.47 -0.69
N LEU A 177 -10.26 5.05 -0.78
CA LEU A 177 -9.55 5.23 -2.05
C LEU A 177 -9.21 3.89 -2.69
N ALA A 178 -8.73 2.91 -1.91
CA ALA A 178 -8.43 1.58 -2.42
C ALA A 178 -9.68 0.87 -2.97
N ALA A 179 -10.82 0.96 -2.28
CA ALA A 179 -12.07 0.37 -2.73
C ALA A 179 -12.58 1.02 -4.03
N ALA A 180 -12.50 2.35 -4.14
CA ALA A 180 -12.81 3.07 -5.37
C ALA A 180 -11.85 2.69 -6.51
N ALA A 181 -10.54 2.66 -6.24
CA ALA A 181 -9.51 2.36 -7.23
C ALA A 181 -9.69 0.97 -7.84
N VAL A 182 -9.97 -0.04 -7.00
CA VAL A 182 -10.21 -1.42 -7.46
C VAL A 182 -11.45 -1.47 -8.35
N ALA A 183 -12.58 -0.90 -7.89
CA ALA A 183 -13.82 -0.90 -8.67
C ALA A 183 -13.67 -0.17 -10.02
N GLN A 184 -13.02 1.00 -10.02
CA GLN A 184 -12.74 1.77 -11.23
C GLN A 184 -11.81 1.01 -12.19
N GLY A 185 -10.74 0.42 -11.66
CA GLY A 185 -9.77 -0.34 -12.44
C GLY A 185 -10.41 -1.52 -13.18
N ILE A 186 -11.29 -2.27 -12.51
CA ILE A 186 -12.05 -3.37 -13.10
C ILE A 186 -13.01 -2.82 -14.18
N ALA A 187 -13.80 -1.78 -13.86
CA ALA A 187 -14.76 -1.20 -14.80
C ALA A 187 -14.12 -0.72 -16.11
N ARG A 188 -12.96 -0.06 -16.01
CA ARG A 188 -12.16 0.40 -17.16
C ARG A 188 -11.49 -0.74 -17.92
N SER A 189 -11.09 -1.81 -17.23
CA SER A 189 -10.52 -3.01 -17.87
C SER A 189 -11.57 -3.71 -18.74
N CYS A 190 -12.84 -3.69 -18.33
CA CYS A 190 -13.95 -4.15 -19.16
C CYS A 190 -14.15 -3.28 -20.40
N ALA A 191 -14.13 -1.95 -20.24
CA ALA A 191 -14.34 -1.04 -21.36
C ALA A 191 -13.19 -1.02 -22.38
N SER A 192 -11.96 -1.27 -21.93
CA SER A 192 -10.78 -1.38 -22.80
C SER A 192 -10.62 -2.74 -23.47
N GLY A 193 -11.40 -3.75 -23.06
CA GLY A 193 -11.28 -5.12 -23.54
C GLY A 193 -10.08 -5.88 -22.97
N GLU A 194 -9.41 -5.35 -21.94
CA GLU A 194 -8.32 -6.04 -21.24
C GLU A 194 -8.83 -7.23 -20.40
N LEU A 195 -10.07 -7.17 -19.91
CA LEU A 195 -10.68 -8.25 -19.12
C LEU A 195 -11.68 -9.05 -19.98
N PRO A 196 -11.43 -10.34 -20.27
CA PRO A 196 -12.18 -11.09 -21.29
C PRO A 196 -13.59 -11.54 -20.86
N LEU A 197 -13.92 -11.50 -19.57
CA LEU A 197 -15.18 -12.01 -19.00
C LEU A 197 -16.17 -10.92 -18.62
N CYS A 198 -16.10 -9.76 -19.26
CA CYS A 198 -17.07 -8.69 -19.08
C CYS A 198 -17.27 -7.87 -20.36
N SER A 199 -18.40 -7.17 -20.44
CA SER A 199 -18.76 -6.29 -21.55
C SER A 199 -18.56 -4.82 -21.20
N CYS A 200 -18.74 -3.93 -22.18
CA CYS A 200 -18.95 -2.50 -21.93
C CYS A 200 -20.10 -2.27 -20.94
N GLY A 201 -20.07 -1.14 -20.25
CA GLY A 201 -21.18 -0.68 -19.40
C GLY A 201 -22.45 -0.45 -20.23
N PRO A 202 -23.64 -0.64 -19.62
CA PRO A 202 -24.89 -0.40 -20.31
C PRO A 202 -25.01 1.08 -20.71
N GLY A 203 -25.56 1.31 -21.90
CA GLY A 203 -25.91 2.66 -22.35
C GLY A 203 -27.05 3.24 -21.49
N PRO A 204 -27.14 4.57 -21.35
CA PRO A 204 -28.27 5.21 -20.68
C PRO A 204 -29.60 4.89 -21.39
N SER A 205 -30.66 4.75 -20.59
CA SER A 205 -32.03 4.55 -21.10
C SER A 205 -32.67 5.84 -21.62
N GLU A 206 -32.17 6.99 -21.16
CA GLU A 206 -32.64 8.31 -21.60
C GLU A 206 -32.29 8.57 -23.07
N PRO A 207 -33.14 9.26 -23.85
CA PRO A 207 -32.80 9.63 -25.21
C PRO A 207 -31.62 10.63 -25.20
N PRO A 208 -30.68 10.52 -26.16
CA PRO A 208 -29.56 11.44 -26.21
C PRO A 208 -30.04 12.86 -26.59
N ALA A 209 -29.34 13.88 -26.08
CA ALA A 209 -29.63 15.28 -26.41
C ALA A 209 -29.51 15.54 -27.94
N PRO A 210 -30.18 16.57 -28.49
CA PRO A 210 -30.09 16.91 -29.91
C PRO A 210 -28.64 17.02 -30.41
N GLY A 211 -28.36 16.45 -31.58
CA GLY A 211 -26.99 16.39 -32.15
C GLY A 211 -26.05 15.37 -31.47
N SER A 212 -26.55 14.62 -30.47
CA SER A 212 -25.81 13.58 -29.76
C SER A 212 -26.41 12.21 -30.04
N ARG A 213 -25.56 11.18 -30.01
CA ARG A 213 -26.01 9.78 -30.01
C ARG A 213 -25.28 9.01 -28.92
N TRP A 214 -25.98 8.08 -28.28
CA TRP A 214 -25.33 7.10 -27.43
C TRP A 214 -24.51 6.13 -28.29
N GLY A 215 -23.30 5.80 -27.85
CA GLY A 215 -22.44 4.84 -28.52
C GLY A 215 -21.04 4.80 -27.92
N GLY A 216 -20.16 4.00 -28.50
CA GLY A 216 -18.86 3.72 -27.89
C GLY A 216 -18.95 2.68 -26.77
N CYS A 217 -17.86 2.50 -26.03
CA CYS A 217 -17.77 1.54 -24.94
C CYS A 217 -17.59 2.27 -23.61
N GLY A 218 -18.66 2.33 -22.82
CA GLY A 218 -18.64 2.95 -21.50
C GLY A 218 -18.02 2.05 -20.43
N ASP A 219 -17.57 2.65 -19.33
CA ASP A 219 -17.04 1.92 -18.17
C ASP A 219 -18.13 1.04 -17.56
N ASN A 220 -17.84 -0.25 -17.35
CA ASN A 220 -18.79 -1.19 -16.74
C ASN A 220 -18.76 -1.08 -15.21
N LEU A 221 -19.29 0.04 -14.70
CA LEU A 221 -19.26 0.37 -13.28
C LEU A 221 -19.97 -0.69 -12.41
N SER A 222 -21.12 -1.22 -12.84
CA SER A 222 -21.85 -2.22 -12.05
C SER A 222 -21.02 -3.48 -11.82
N HIS A 223 -20.34 -3.98 -12.86
CA HIS A 223 -19.43 -5.11 -12.75
C HIS A 223 -18.21 -4.79 -11.86
N GLY A 224 -17.62 -3.60 -12.04
CA GLY A 224 -16.51 -3.12 -11.23
C GLY A 224 -16.86 -3.00 -9.73
N LEU A 225 -18.04 -2.48 -9.40
CA LEU A 225 -18.53 -2.38 -8.03
C LEU A 225 -18.76 -3.76 -7.41
N GLN A 226 -19.36 -4.70 -8.15
CA GLN A 226 -19.65 -6.05 -7.67
C GLN A 226 -18.38 -6.83 -7.32
N LEU A 227 -17.45 -6.94 -8.28
CA LEU A 227 -16.19 -7.67 -8.07
C LEU A 227 -15.24 -6.92 -7.12
N GLY A 228 -15.18 -5.59 -7.24
CA GLY A 228 -14.35 -4.76 -6.38
C GLY A 228 -14.76 -4.85 -4.92
N ALA A 229 -16.07 -4.76 -4.62
CA ALA A 229 -16.57 -4.95 -3.26
C ALA A 229 -16.29 -6.36 -2.74
N ALA A 230 -16.49 -7.40 -3.56
CA ALA A 230 -16.17 -8.77 -3.16
C ALA A 230 -14.68 -8.94 -2.79
N PHE A 231 -13.78 -8.27 -3.52
CA PHE A 231 -12.34 -8.33 -3.27
C PHE A 231 -11.92 -7.53 -2.03
N THR A 232 -12.36 -6.28 -1.89
CA THR A 232 -11.94 -5.39 -0.79
C THR A 232 -12.61 -5.73 0.52
N ASP A 233 -13.89 -6.12 0.49
CA ASP A 233 -14.65 -6.37 1.72
C ASP A 233 -14.40 -7.80 2.24
N GLY A 234 -13.97 -8.73 1.37
CA GLY A 234 -13.53 -10.06 1.79
C GLY A 234 -12.26 -10.00 2.66
N SER A 235 -11.37 -9.04 2.36
CA SER A 235 -10.24 -8.72 3.26
C SER A 235 -10.73 -8.27 4.64
N ALA A 236 -11.76 -7.41 4.66
CA ALA A 236 -12.34 -6.86 5.88
C ALA A 236 -13.16 -7.87 6.71
N ARG A 237 -13.40 -9.10 6.23
CA ARG A 237 -14.14 -10.16 6.94
C ARG A 237 -13.21 -11.20 7.57
N ALA A 238 -12.16 -11.62 6.87
CA ALA A 238 -11.30 -12.74 7.25
C ALA A 238 -9.88 -12.36 7.73
N GLY A 239 -9.48 -11.08 7.71
CA GLY A 239 -8.15 -10.67 8.13
C GLY A 239 -7.90 -10.81 9.65
N PRO A 240 -6.70 -11.23 10.09
CA PRO A 240 -6.31 -11.30 11.51
C PRO A 240 -6.10 -9.93 12.20
N GLY A 241 -6.33 -8.82 11.50
CA GLY A 241 -5.75 -7.50 11.81
C GLY A 241 -6.70 -6.43 12.34
N GLY A 242 -7.69 -6.77 13.17
CA GLY A 242 -8.46 -5.71 13.80
C GLY A 242 -9.61 -6.16 14.67
N THR A 243 -9.94 -5.34 15.67
CA THR A 243 -11.14 -5.53 16.47
C THR A 243 -12.37 -5.55 15.56
N PRO A 244 -13.47 -6.19 16.00
CA PRO A 244 -14.74 -6.16 15.29
C PRO A 244 -15.20 -4.76 14.83
N GLY A 245 -14.87 -3.71 15.58
CA GLY A 245 -15.15 -2.32 15.22
C GLY A 245 -14.33 -1.84 14.02
N ILE A 246 -13.03 -2.11 13.98
CA ILE A 246 -12.14 -1.71 12.87
C ILE A 246 -12.64 -2.31 11.54
N ARG A 247 -13.06 -3.58 11.55
CA ARG A 247 -13.61 -4.24 10.36
C ARG A 247 -14.91 -3.59 9.89
N ALA A 248 -15.77 -3.14 10.81
CA ALA A 248 -17.01 -2.43 10.46
C ALA A 248 -16.72 -1.07 9.83
N VAL A 249 -15.78 -0.31 10.41
CA VAL A 249 -15.36 0.99 9.87
C VAL A 249 -14.67 0.86 8.51
N ASN A 250 -13.78 -0.10 8.33
CA ASN A 250 -13.11 -0.33 7.04
C ASN A 250 -14.11 -0.71 5.94
N ARG A 251 -15.15 -1.51 6.26
CA ARG A 251 -16.22 -1.83 5.33
C ARG A 251 -17.06 -0.60 4.99
N HIS A 252 -17.44 0.21 5.98
CA HIS A 252 -18.18 1.45 5.77
C HIS A 252 -17.40 2.40 4.85
N ASN A 253 -16.14 2.68 5.17
CA ASN A 253 -15.31 3.57 4.37
C ASN A 253 -15.06 3.02 2.95
N GLY A 254 -14.92 1.69 2.80
CA GLY A 254 -14.86 1.05 1.48
C GLY A 254 -16.15 1.23 0.67
N ALA A 255 -17.31 1.19 1.33
CA ALA A 255 -18.59 1.48 0.71
C ALA A 255 -18.71 2.96 0.32
N VAL A 256 -18.30 3.89 1.19
CA VAL A 256 -18.24 5.35 0.88
C VAL A 256 -17.39 5.59 -0.37
N GLY A 257 -16.20 4.99 -0.45
CA GLY A 257 -15.32 5.14 -1.62
C GLY A 257 -15.97 4.68 -2.92
N ARG A 258 -16.69 3.56 -2.88
CA ARG A 258 -17.45 3.04 -4.02
C ARG A 258 -18.67 3.89 -4.37
N ALA A 259 -19.34 4.46 -3.37
CA ALA A 259 -20.46 5.39 -3.58
C ALA A 259 -19.99 6.67 -4.26
N VAL A 260 -18.90 7.28 -3.77
CA VAL A 260 -18.26 8.45 -4.41
C VAL A 260 -17.88 8.16 -5.87
N LEU A 261 -17.30 6.99 -6.13
CA LEU A 261 -17.01 6.57 -7.50
C LEU A 261 -18.28 6.46 -8.34
N SER A 262 -19.35 5.90 -7.78
CA SER A 262 -20.62 5.73 -8.49
C SER A 262 -21.27 7.07 -8.84
N ASP A 263 -21.27 8.00 -7.89
CA ASP A 263 -21.85 9.35 -8.07
C ASP A 263 -21.05 10.19 -9.07
N SER A 264 -19.77 9.86 -9.27
CA SER A 264 -18.89 10.55 -10.22
C SER A 264 -19.05 10.11 -11.68
N LEU A 265 -19.91 9.13 -11.97
CA LEU A 265 -20.12 8.62 -13.32
C LEU A 265 -20.75 9.70 -14.22
N ASP A 266 -20.01 10.12 -15.25
CA ASP A 266 -20.42 11.24 -16.10
C ASP A 266 -20.51 10.85 -17.58
N THR A 267 -21.24 11.64 -18.35
CA THR A 267 -21.37 11.50 -19.80
C THR A 267 -20.16 12.10 -20.49
N ARG A 268 -19.32 11.25 -21.09
CA ARG A 268 -18.18 11.67 -21.92
C ARG A 268 -18.59 11.59 -23.39
N CYS A 269 -18.14 12.56 -24.20
CA CYS A 269 -18.49 12.63 -25.62
C CYS A 269 -17.27 12.86 -26.51
N LYS A 270 -17.31 12.29 -27.71
CA LYS A 270 -16.36 12.58 -28.81
C LYS A 270 -17.08 13.24 -29.97
N CYS A 271 -16.51 14.34 -30.45
CA CYS A 271 -17.06 15.12 -31.55
C CYS A 271 -16.57 14.58 -32.91
N HIS A 272 -17.44 14.60 -33.91
CA HIS A 272 -17.21 14.03 -35.25
C HIS A 272 -17.51 14.99 -36.40
N GLY A 273 -17.73 16.28 -36.14
CA GLY A 273 -18.01 17.27 -37.17
C GLY A 273 -16.78 17.68 -37.98
N VAL A 274 -17.02 18.35 -39.12
CA VAL A 274 -15.97 18.88 -40.00
C VAL A 274 -15.01 19.75 -39.20
N SER A 275 -13.71 19.57 -39.42
CA SER A 275 -12.64 20.29 -38.72
C SER A 275 -12.67 20.15 -37.18
N GLY A 276 -13.24 19.06 -36.65
CA GLY A 276 -13.34 18.81 -35.21
C GLY A 276 -14.53 19.49 -34.53
N SER A 277 -15.48 20.02 -35.30
CA SER A 277 -16.72 20.59 -34.74
C SER A 277 -17.57 19.54 -34.02
N CYS A 278 -18.38 19.97 -33.05
CA CYS A 278 -19.26 19.10 -32.25
C CYS A 278 -20.71 19.07 -32.75
N SER A 279 -20.95 19.33 -34.04
CA SER A 279 -22.29 19.28 -34.65
C SER A 279 -22.94 17.90 -34.55
N VAL A 280 -22.12 16.85 -34.60
CA VAL A 280 -22.51 15.48 -34.24
C VAL A 280 -21.49 14.95 -33.24
N LYS A 281 -21.96 14.39 -32.13
CA LYS A 281 -21.12 13.75 -31.13
C LYS A 281 -21.65 12.38 -30.69
N THR A 282 -20.74 11.47 -30.41
CA THR A 282 -21.04 10.16 -29.81
C THR A 282 -20.68 10.22 -28.33
N CYS A 283 -21.59 9.81 -27.45
CA CYS A 283 -21.41 9.88 -26.00
C CYS A 283 -21.57 8.51 -25.34
N TRP A 284 -20.87 8.32 -24.22
CA TRP A 284 -20.94 7.14 -23.34
C TRP A 284 -20.80 7.57 -21.88
N LYS A 285 -21.18 6.69 -20.94
CA LYS A 285 -20.88 6.88 -19.51
C LYS A 285 -19.45 6.45 -19.22
N GLY A 286 -18.70 7.30 -18.52
CA GLY A 286 -17.30 7.03 -18.18
C GLY A 286 -16.93 7.64 -16.83
N LEU A 287 -16.03 6.97 -16.13
CA LEU A 287 -15.53 7.39 -14.82
C LEU A 287 -14.43 8.45 -14.99
N PRO A 288 -14.33 9.45 -14.09
CA PRO A 288 -13.29 10.47 -14.10
C PRO A 288 -11.91 9.91 -13.72
N ASP A 289 -10.85 10.71 -13.78
CA ASP A 289 -9.56 10.24 -13.27
C ASP A 289 -9.65 9.92 -11.77
N LEU A 290 -8.89 8.91 -11.32
CA LEU A 290 -8.89 8.54 -9.91
C LEU A 290 -8.39 9.69 -9.00
N GLY A 291 -7.62 10.64 -9.52
CA GLY A 291 -7.23 11.84 -8.80
C GLY A 291 -8.42 12.74 -8.40
N GLU A 292 -9.45 12.83 -9.24
CA GLU A 292 -10.68 13.57 -8.90
C GLU A 292 -11.42 12.89 -7.74
N ILE A 293 -11.50 11.56 -7.76
CA ILE A 293 -12.05 10.75 -6.68
C ILE A 293 -11.25 10.92 -5.38
N ALA A 294 -9.92 10.92 -5.47
CA ALA A 294 -9.04 11.14 -4.33
C ALA A 294 -9.24 12.54 -3.73
N SER A 295 -9.51 13.56 -4.55
CA SER A 295 -9.80 14.91 -4.09
C SER A 295 -11.15 15.00 -3.35
N ASP A 296 -12.21 14.35 -3.86
CA ASP A 296 -13.49 14.30 -3.13
C ASP A 296 -13.35 13.53 -1.80
N LEU A 297 -12.68 12.38 -1.82
CA LEU A 297 -12.38 11.61 -0.62
C LEU A 297 -11.51 12.38 0.37
N LYS A 298 -10.62 13.27 -0.11
CA LYS A 298 -9.79 14.12 0.75
C LYS A 298 -10.65 15.16 1.48
N SER A 299 -11.63 15.75 0.79
CA SER A 299 -12.59 16.68 1.40
C SER A 299 -13.41 15.98 2.49
N ARG A 300 -13.86 14.74 2.23
CA ARG A 300 -14.54 13.89 3.22
C ARG A 300 -13.64 13.47 4.38
N TYR A 301 -12.35 13.25 4.13
CA TYR A 301 -11.37 12.97 5.17
C TYR A 301 -11.27 14.16 6.15
N LEU A 302 -11.25 15.40 5.65
CA LEU A 302 -11.17 16.59 6.51
C LEU A 302 -12.41 16.71 7.43
N ALA A 303 -13.58 16.30 6.93
CA ALA A 303 -14.87 16.31 7.65
C ALA A 303 -15.24 14.98 8.33
N ALA A 304 -14.32 14.01 8.39
CA ALA A 304 -14.60 12.66 8.87
C ALA A 304 -15.05 12.63 10.34
N LEU A 305 -15.99 11.74 10.65
CA LEU A 305 -16.62 11.65 11.97
C LEU A 305 -15.97 10.58 12.84
N LYS A 306 -15.79 10.90 14.12
CA LYS A 306 -15.37 9.91 15.11
C LYS A 306 -16.58 9.11 15.58
N VAL A 307 -16.51 7.80 15.44
CA VAL A 307 -17.60 6.90 15.81
C VAL A 307 -17.19 5.93 16.92
N THR A 308 -18.20 5.38 17.58
CA THR A 308 -18.11 4.20 18.42
C THR A 308 -18.97 3.10 17.79
N HIS A 309 -18.87 1.88 18.30
CA HIS A 309 -19.71 0.78 17.83
C HIS A 309 -20.51 0.22 19.00
N ARG A 310 -21.81 0.04 18.78
CA ARG A 310 -22.69 -0.67 19.72
C ARG A 310 -23.12 -2.00 19.11
N LEU A 311 -23.18 -3.02 19.96
CA LEU A 311 -23.75 -4.31 19.59
C LEU A 311 -25.28 -4.23 19.72
N LEU A 312 -25.97 -4.47 18.62
CA LEU A 312 -27.43 -4.64 18.54
C LEU A 312 -27.69 -6.07 18.05
N GLY A 313 -27.67 -7.02 18.99
CA GLY A 313 -27.73 -8.45 18.68
C GLY A 313 -26.53 -8.88 17.80
N PRO A 314 -26.75 -9.56 16.65
CA PRO A 314 -25.66 -9.95 15.74
C PRO A 314 -25.13 -8.78 14.91
N ARG A 315 -25.84 -7.64 14.87
CA ARG A 315 -25.47 -6.47 14.06
C ARG A 315 -24.68 -5.46 14.90
N LYS A 316 -23.76 -4.76 14.25
CA LYS A 316 -22.98 -3.67 14.84
C LYS A 316 -23.43 -2.38 14.19
N GLN A 317 -23.88 -1.43 14.99
CA GLN A 317 -24.21 -0.10 14.52
C GLN A 317 -23.06 0.85 14.88
N LEU A 318 -22.61 1.62 13.90
CA LEU A 318 -21.68 2.73 14.11
C LEU A 318 -22.49 3.94 14.57
N ILE A 319 -22.09 4.55 15.68
CA ILE A 319 -22.79 5.67 16.31
C ILE A 319 -21.79 6.80 16.49
N PRO A 320 -22.13 8.06 16.17
CA PRO A 320 -21.27 9.22 16.48
C PRO A 320 -20.83 9.20 17.94
N LYS A 321 -19.59 9.59 18.23
CA LYS A 321 -19.17 9.81 19.62
C LYS A 321 -19.85 11.09 20.13
N GLU A 322 -20.32 11.04 21.37
CA GLU A 322 -20.98 12.13 22.08
C GLU A 322 -20.18 13.45 21.93
N GLY A 323 -20.80 14.46 21.31
CA GLY A 323 -20.17 15.72 20.87
C GLY A 323 -20.42 16.07 19.40
N ASP A 324 -20.49 15.07 18.53
CA ASP A 324 -20.86 15.23 17.12
C ASP A 324 -22.37 15.02 16.96
N ALA A 325 -23.15 16.12 16.99
CA ALA A 325 -24.62 16.07 17.02
C ALA A 325 -25.27 15.59 15.70
N ARG A 326 -24.52 15.48 14.60
CA ARG A 326 -25.07 15.06 13.29
C ARG A 326 -25.00 13.54 13.11
N PRO A 327 -26.07 12.90 12.59
CA PRO A 327 -26.04 11.48 12.23
C PRO A 327 -24.95 11.14 11.20
N VAL A 328 -24.37 9.94 11.32
CA VAL A 328 -23.47 9.40 10.28
C VAL A 328 -24.28 9.07 9.04
N THR A 329 -23.93 9.65 7.90
CA THR A 329 -24.52 9.32 6.60
C THR A 329 -23.73 8.21 5.89
N GLU A 330 -24.32 7.63 4.85
CA GLU A 330 -23.65 6.64 3.99
C GLU A 330 -22.47 7.22 3.19
N MET A 331 -22.33 8.55 3.20
CA MET A 331 -21.34 9.32 2.45
C MET A 331 -20.24 9.92 3.33
N ASP A 332 -20.34 9.75 4.66
CA ASP A 332 -19.34 10.21 5.62
C ASP A 332 -18.23 9.19 5.82
N LEU A 333 -16.97 9.61 5.76
CA LEU A 333 -15.86 8.81 6.26
C LEU A 333 -15.88 8.79 7.79
N VAL A 334 -15.59 7.64 8.37
CA VAL A 334 -15.63 7.43 9.82
C VAL A 334 -14.37 6.78 10.37
N TYR A 335 -14.04 7.06 11.63
CA TYR A 335 -12.88 6.50 12.32
C TYR A 335 -13.15 6.24 13.80
N LEU A 336 -12.37 5.35 14.44
CA LEU A 336 -12.55 4.95 15.85
C LEU A 336 -11.51 5.60 16.77
N ILE A 337 -10.27 5.66 16.31
CA ILE A 337 -9.09 6.02 17.10
C ILE A 337 -8.56 7.36 16.60
N ASN A 338 -8.20 8.25 17.53
CA ASN A 338 -7.56 9.51 17.14
C ASN A 338 -6.23 9.24 16.45
N SER A 339 -5.92 10.04 15.44
CA SER A 339 -4.64 9.98 14.76
C SER A 339 -3.49 10.19 15.77
N PRO A 340 -2.40 9.41 15.66
CA PRO A 340 -1.24 9.55 16.55
C PRO A 340 -0.46 10.85 16.25
N ASP A 341 0.57 11.09 17.06
CA ASP A 341 1.55 12.11 16.70
C ASP A 341 2.40 11.65 15.51
N TYR A 342 2.33 12.41 14.42
CA TYR A 342 3.14 12.22 13.20
C TYR A 342 4.38 13.13 13.15
N CYS A 343 4.58 13.99 14.15
CA CYS A 343 5.75 14.86 14.21
C CYS A 343 7.03 14.06 14.42
N SER A 344 6.99 13.15 15.39
CA SER A 344 8.09 12.26 15.75
C SER A 344 8.04 10.94 14.95
N ALA A 345 9.23 10.42 14.62
CA ALA A 345 9.34 9.12 13.97
C ALA A 345 8.93 8.02 14.96
N ASN A 346 7.94 7.22 14.59
CA ASN A 346 7.48 6.09 15.35
C ASN A 346 7.13 4.93 14.41
N PRO A 347 8.07 3.99 14.20
CA PRO A 347 7.85 2.84 13.34
C PRO A 347 6.64 1.99 13.75
N GLN A 348 6.33 1.89 15.06
CA GLN A 348 5.20 1.08 15.54
C GLN A 348 3.82 1.63 15.15
N LEU A 349 3.74 2.92 14.81
CA LEU A 349 2.50 3.57 14.39
C LEU A 349 2.47 3.86 12.88
N GLY A 350 3.54 3.48 12.16
CA GLY A 350 3.74 3.83 10.76
C GLY A 350 4.09 5.31 10.55
N SER A 351 4.58 6.02 11.59
CA SER A 351 5.01 7.41 11.47
C SER A 351 6.49 7.48 11.11
N LEU A 352 6.83 8.11 9.98
CA LEU A 352 8.22 8.41 9.63
C LEU A 352 8.75 9.69 10.28
N GLY A 353 7.88 10.49 10.89
CA GLY A 353 8.22 11.81 11.40
C GLY A 353 8.23 12.90 10.33
N THR A 354 8.54 14.12 10.77
CA THR A 354 8.54 15.33 9.93
C THR A 354 9.92 15.94 9.71
N GLN A 355 10.96 15.37 10.32
CA GLN A 355 12.34 15.78 10.11
C GLN A 355 12.73 15.64 8.64
N ASP A 356 13.54 16.58 8.15
CA ASP A 356 14.04 16.63 6.77
C ASP A 356 12.96 16.78 5.68
N ARG A 357 11.72 17.13 6.06
CA ARG A 357 10.66 17.38 5.11
C ARG A 357 10.69 18.81 4.55
N PRO A 358 10.49 18.98 3.23
CA PRO A 358 10.34 20.30 2.64
C PRO A 358 9.06 20.95 3.15
N CYS A 359 9.16 22.22 3.55
CA CYS A 359 8.04 23.02 4.01
C CYS A 359 8.00 24.36 3.27
N ASN A 360 6.85 25.02 3.29
CA ASN A 360 6.69 26.34 2.69
C ASN A 360 6.56 27.40 3.79
N ARG A 361 7.49 28.36 3.84
CA ARG A 361 7.48 29.43 4.83
C ARG A 361 6.32 30.42 4.62
N SER A 362 5.90 30.62 3.36
CA SER A 362 4.88 31.63 3.00
C SER A 362 3.46 31.08 3.02
N SER A 363 3.26 29.77 3.22
CA SER A 363 1.93 29.18 3.24
C SER A 363 1.34 29.19 4.66
N VAL A 364 0.00 29.21 4.73
CA VAL A 364 -0.77 29.16 5.99
C VAL A 364 -1.40 27.77 6.22
N GLY A 365 -1.39 26.91 5.20
CA GLY A 365 -1.96 25.57 5.25
C GLY A 365 -1.08 24.54 5.96
N SER A 366 -1.49 23.28 5.92
CA SER A 366 -0.79 22.12 6.51
C SER A 366 0.68 22.01 6.13
N GLY A 367 1.04 22.39 4.89
CA GLY A 367 2.41 22.39 4.38
C GLY A 367 3.27 23.58 4.86
N SER A 368 2.73 24.46 5.70
CA SER A 368 3.47 25.56 6.30
C SER A 368 4.59 25.06 7.19
N CYS A 369 5.74 25.72 7.19
CA CYS A 369 6.83 25.36 8.09
C CYS A 369 6.42 25.40 9.58
N ASP A 370 5.51 26.30 9.96
CA ASP A 370 5.04 26.41 11.34
C ASP A 370 4.24 25.18 11.79
N LEU A 371 3.40 24.65 10.90
CA LEU A 371 2.56 23.48 11.18
C LEU A 371 3.29 22.16 10.91
N LEU A 372 4.02 22.06 9.81
CA LEU A 372 4.66 20.83 9.36
C LEU A 372 5.86 20.45 10.24
N CYS A 373 6.64 21.44 10.70
CA CYS A 373 7.85 21.20 11.51
C CYS A 373 7.57 21.10 13.01
N CYS A 374 6.30 21.18 13.42
CA CYS A 374 5.86 20.97 14.80
C CYS A 374 6.60 21.82 15.85
N GLY A 375 6.90 23.08 15.50
CA GLY A 375 7.59 24.01 16.40
C GLY A 375 9.10 23.79 16.56
N ARG A 376 9.70 22.78 15.91
CA ARG A 376 11.17 22.56 15.95
C ARG A 376 11.96 23.59 15.11
N GLY A 377 11.27 24.35 14.27
CA GLY A 377 11.86 25.25 13.28
C GLY A 377 12.31 24.49 12.01
N TYR A 378 12.95 25.22 11.11
CA TYR A 378 13.42 24.71 9.82
C TYR A 378 14.82 25.25 9.50
N ASN A 379 15.55 24.51 8.68
CA ASN A 379 16.79 24.94 8.04
C ASN A 379 16.46 25.55 6.68
N THR A 380 17.18 26.61 6.33
CA THR A 380 17.09 27.28 5.05
C THR A 380 18.35 27.02 4.25
N TYR A 381 18.22 26.62 2.99
CA TYR A 381 19.34 26.53 2.05
C TYR A 381 18.96 27.09 0.69
N THR A 382 19.95 27.60 -0.03
CA THR A 382 19.79 28.06 -1.41
C THR A 382 20.20 26.93 -2.34
N GLU A 383 19.33 26.54 -3.26
CA GLU A 383 19.63 25.56 -4.29
C GLU A 383 19.59 26.24 -5.67
N GLU A 384 20.60 25.98 -6.51
CA GLU A 384 20.61 26.43 -7.90
C GLU A 384 19.89 25.40 -8.79
N VAL A 385 18.72 25.78 -9.30
CA VAL A 385 17.92 24.93 -10.20
C VAL A 385 18.13 25.35 -11.65
N GLN A 386 18.34 24.37 -12.52
CA GLN A 386 18.42 24.60 -13.96
C GLN A 386 17.03 24.44 -14.59
N GLU A 387 16.54 25.51 -15.23
CA GLU A 387 15.23 25.52 -15.89
C GLU A 387 15.35 25.91 -17.37
N ARG A 388 14.34 25.51 -18.15
CA ARG A 388 14.24 25.91 -19.56
C ARG A 388 13.62 27.30 -19.61
N CYS A 389 14.35 28.25 -20.18
CA CYS A 389 13.98 29.65 -20.24
C CYS A 389 14.11 30.17 -21.68
N HIS A 390 13.52 31.33 -21.95
CA HIS A 390 13.64 31.99 -23.26
C HIS A 390 13.31 31.05 -24.43
N CYS A 391 12.26 30.24 -24.28
CA CYS A 391 11.83 29.28 -25.28
C CYS A 391 11.28 30.01 -26.52
N ARG A 392 11.81 29.66 -27.69
CA ARG A 392 11.32 30.16 -28.98
C ARG A 392 10.84 29.00 -29.84
N TYR A 393 9.67 29.17 -30.43
CA TYR A 393 9.17 28.23 -31.43
C TYR A 393 9.94 28.43 -32.74
N ARG A 394 10.47 27.34 -33.30
CA ARG A 394 11.02 27.31 -34.65
C ARG A 394 9.98 26.71 -35.59
N TRP A 395 9.59 27.48 -36.59
CA TRP A 395 8.72 27.01 -37.67
C TRP A 395 9.45 25.87 -38.40
N CYS A 396 8.85 24.67 -38.41
CA CYS A 396 9.44 23.31 -38.49
C CYS A 396 9.30 22.44 -37.22
N CYS A 397 8.44 22.87 -36.28
CA CYS A 397 7.84 22.05 -35.21
C CYS A 397 8.73 21.75 -33.99
N SER A 398 9.66 22.63 -33.64
CA SER A 398 10.46 22.47 -32.42
C SER A 398 10.43 23.71 -31.53
N VAL A 399 10.44 23.48 -30.21
CA VAL A 399 10.64 24.54 -29.22
C VAL A 399 12.09 24.47 -28.76
N VAL A 400 12.85 25.52 -29.05
CA VAL A 400 14.26 25.64 -28.63
C VAL A 400 14.31 26.60 -27.45
N CYS A 401 14.79 26.12 -26.31
CA CYS A 401 14.96 26.90 -25.08
C CYS A 401 16.43 26.98 -24.71
N ARG A 402 16.81 28.06 -24.03
CA ARG A 402 18.09 28.14 -23.32
C ARG A 402 17.96 27.45 -21.96
N ARG A 403 19.09 27.03 -21.39
CA ARG A 403 19.16 26.56 -20.00
C ARG A 403 19.55 27.75 -19.13
N CYS A 404 18.64 28.22 -18.28
CA CYS A 404 18.92 29.23 -17.28
C CYS A 404 19.16 28.57 -15.93
N ARG A 405 19.89 29.28 -15.06
CA ARG A 405 20.04 28.91 -13.66
C ARG A 405 19.28 29.90 -12.81
N ARG A 406 18.54 29.40 -11.82
CA ARG A 406 17.78 30.20 -10.86
C ARG A 406 18.08 29.71 -9.46
N SER A 407 18.46 30.64 -8.57
CA SER A 407 18.64 30.36 -7.15
C SER A 407 17.27 30.33 -6.46
N LEU A 408 16.97 29.22 -5.80
CA LEU A 408 15.75 29.00 -5.03
C LEU A 408 16.07 28.82 -3.55
N GLU A 409 15.39 29.57 -2.70
CA GLU A 409 15.42 29.33 -1.25
C GLU A 409 14.48 28.15 -0.93
N ARG A 410 15.00 27.15 -0.23
CA ARG A 410 14.25 26.00 0.25
C ARG A 410 14.31 25.91 1.76
N HIS A 411 13.21 25.46 2.33
CA HIS A 411 13.06 25.27 3.77
C HIS A 411 12.78 23.80 4.08
N VAL A 412 13.47 23.27 5.06
CA VAL A 412 13.36 21.87 5.47
C VAL A 412 13.28 21.78 6.99
N CYS A 413 12.34 21.00 7.51
CA CYS A 413 12.13 20.85 8.95
C CYS A 413 13.35 20.25 9.66
N LYS A 414 13.63 20.76 10.87
CA LYS A 414 14.71 20.25 11.74
C LYS A 414 14.37 18.91 12.40
#